data_AF-D6PK87-F1
#
_entry.id   AF-D6PK87-F1
#
_cell.length_a   1.000
_cell.length_b   1.000
_cell.length_c   1.000
_cell.angle_alpha   90.00
_cell.angle_beta   90.00
_cell.angle_gamma   90.00
#
_symmetry.space_group_name_H-M   'P 1'
#
loop_
_entity.id
_entity.type
_entity.pdbx_description
1 polymer ?
#
loop_
_entity_poly.entity_id
_entity_poly.type
_entity_poly.pdbx_seq_one_letter_code
_entity_poly.pdbx_strand_id
1 'polypeptide(L)' 'MEKPKAKSFICGYCKECNKELISDNGGWIVTAKREYFCHDGKDGSCFDNYCELKLNQQKEQHEKRLSQNSYW' A
#
# COMPACT_ATOMS: atom_id res chain seq x y z
N MET A 1 38.93 -5.14 -13.75
CA MET A 1 37.63 -4.59 -14.18
C MET A 1 36.79 -4.41 -12.93
N GLU A 2 36.65 -3.17 -12.44
CA GLU A 2 35.71 -2.88 -11.36
C GLU A 2 34.29 -2.99 -11.92
N LYS A 3 33.42 -3.81 -11.29
CA LYS A 3 32.01 -3.88 -11.69
C LYS A 3 31.39 -2.49 -11.53
N PRO A 4 30.60 -2.00 -12.49
CA PRO A 4 29.88 -0.74 -12.32
C PRO A 4 29.02 -0.84 -11.07
N LYS A 5 29.20 0.09 -10.12
CA LYS A 5 28.35 0.18 -8.92
C LYS A 5 26.91 0.34 -9.41
N ALA A 6 26.03 -0.58 -9.01
CA ALA A 6 24.60 -0.46 -9.30
C ALA A 6 24.13 0.89 -8.78
N LYS A 7 23.51 1.68 -9.65
CA LYS A 7 22.90 2.94 -9.25
C LYS A 7 21.56 2.60 -8.62
N SER A 8 21.48 2.71 -7.30
CA SER A 8 20.23 2.58 -6.58
C SER A 8 19.41 3.84 -6.81
N PHE A 9 18.19 3.69 -7.34
CA PHE A 9 17.27 4.80 -7.58
C PHE A 9 16.10 4.75 -6.61
N ILE A 10 15.62 5.92 -6.18
CA ILE A 10 14.37 6.01 -5.42
C ILE A 10 13.22 5.80 -6.41
N CYS A 11 12.52 4.67 -6.27
CA CYS A 11 11.35 4.31 -7.07
C CYS A 11 10.08 5.02 -6.58
N GLY A 12 10.02 5.36 -5.29
CA GLY A 12 8.88 6.03 -4.69
C GLY A 12 8.88 5.93 -3.17
N TYR A 13 7.75 6.29 -2.57
CA TYR A 13 7.55 6.29 -1.13
C TYR A 13 6.35 5.42 -0.78
N CYS A 14 6.49 4.59 0.26
CA CYS A 14 5.38 3.84 0.81
C CYS A 14 4.28 4.80 1.27
N LYS A 15 3.04 4.58 0.83
CA LYS A 15 1.92 5.45 1.15
C LYS A 15 1.55 5.44 2.64
N GLU A 16 1.84 4.34 3.32
CA GLU A 16 1.45 4.11 4.71
C GLU A 16 2.49 4.63 5.71
N CYS A 17 3.76 4.25 5.51
CA CYS A 17 4.85 4.57 6.43
C CYS A 17 5.85 5.61 5.90
N ASN A 18 5.62 6.14 4.69
CA ASN A 18 6.52 7.09 4.00
C ASN A 18 7.97 6.60 3.81
N LYS A 19 8.19 5.28 3.91
CA LYS A 19 9.51 4.68 3.69
C LYS A 19 9.92 4.77 2.22
N GLU A 20 11.17 5.17 1.99
CA GLU A 20 11.77 5.20 0.65
C GLU A 20 11.92 3.80 0.08
N LEU A 21 11.43 3.63 -1.15
CA LEU A 21 11.53 2.40 -1.92
C LEU A 21 12.64 2.58 -2.94
N ILE A 22 13.68 1.77 -2.81
CA ILE A 22 14.91 1.89 -3.61
C ILE A 22 14.98 0.71 -4.55
N SER A 23 15.22 0.92 -5.85
CA SER A 23 15.27 -0.10 -6.92
C SER A 23 16.02 -1.39 -6.59
N ASP A 24 17.03 -1.28 -5.74
CA ASP A 24 17.95 -2.36 -5.40
C ASP A 24 17.47 -3.19 -4.20
N ASN A 25 16.58 -2.65 -3.39
CA ASN A 25 15.90 -3.42 -2.35
C ASN A 25 14.76 -4.23 -2.99
N GLY A 26 14.32 -5.32 -2.36
CA GLY A 26 13.08 -6.00 -2.76
C GLY A 26 11.94 -5.62 -1.82
N GLY A 27 10.75 -6.16 -2.04
CA GLY A 27 9.70 -6.17 -1.01
C GLY A 27 8.84 -4.91 -0.93
N TRP A 28 8.41 -4.37 -2.08
CA TRP A 28 7.31 -3.42 -2.13
C TRP A 28 6.29 -3.80 -3.19
N ILE A 29 5.05 -3.38 -2.95
CA ILE A 29 3.87 -3.70 -3.73
C ILE A 29 3.39 -2.42 -4.39
N VAL A 30 3.03 -2.51 -5.66
CA VAL A 30 2.48 -1.38 -6.42
C VAL A 30 1.05 -1.70 -6.82
N THR A 31 0.12 -0.81 -6.50
CA THR A 31 -1.29 -0.99 -6.89
C THR A 31 -1.54 -0.49 -8.31
N ALA A 32 -2.69 -0.84 -8.89
CA ALA A 32 -3.13 -0.32 -10.18
C ALA A 32 -3.21 1.22 -10.24
N LYS A 33 -3.33 1.88 -9.07
CA LYS A 33 -3.34 3.35 -8.94
C LYS A 33 -1.95 3.97 -8.83
N ARG A 34 -0.88 3.18 -9.01
CA ARG A 34 0.53 3.60 -8.79
C ARG A 34 0.79 4.06 -7.35
N GLU A 35 0.07 3.48 -6.39
CA GLU A 35 0.38 3.64 -4.97
C GLU A 35 1.37 2.56 -4.56
N TYR A 36 2.39 2.94 -3.79
CA TYR A 36 3.45 2.03 -3.37
C TYR A 36 3.29 1.66 -1.90
N PHE A 37 3.58 0.41 -1.56
CA PHE A 37 3.45 -0.11 -0.20
C PHE A 37 4.63 -1.00 0.15
N CYS A 38 5.08 -0.97 1.40
CA CYS A 38 6.06 -1.94 1.88
C CYS A 38 5.42 -3.31 2.07
N HIS A 39 6.08 -4.35 1.61
CA HIS A 39 5.72 -5.73 1.93
C HIS A 39 6.17 -6.11 3.35
N ASP A 40 7.31 -5.57 3.80
CA ASP A 40 7.87 -5.83 5.13
C ASP A 40 8.07 -4.49 5.86
N GLY A 41 7.00 -4.04 6.52
CA GLY A 41 6.95 -2.81 7.30
C GLY A 41 7.38 -3.00 8.76
N LYS A 42 7.27 -1.94 9.56
CA LYS A 42 7.71 -1.93 10.96
C LYS A 42 6.89 -2.87 11.88
N ASP A 43 5.60 -3.01 11.56
CA ASP A 43 4.62 -3.77 12.36
C ASP A 43 3.89 -4.83 11.50
N GLY A 44 4.44 -5.17 10.33
CA GLY A 44 3.82 -6.03 9.32
C GLY A 44 3.78 -5.39 7.92
N SER A 45 3.14 -6.06 6.96
CA SER A 45 2.96 -5.58 5.59
C SER A 45 2.10 -4.31 5.57
N CYS A 46 2.67 -3.18 5.15
CA CYS A 46 1.93 -1.93 5.00
C CYS A 46 0.79 -2.05 3.98
N PHE A 47 0.92 -2.99 3.04
CA PHE A 47 -0.13 -3.28 2.07
C PHE A 47 -1.33 -4.00 2.70
N ASP A 48 -1.10 -4.86 3.69
CA ASP A 48 -2.16 -5.62 4.35
C ASP A 48 -3.03 -4.67 5.17
N ASN A 49 -2.40 -3.75 5.92
CA ASN A 49 -3.09 -2.68 6.64
C ASN A 49 -3.96 -1.84 5.71
N TYR A 50 -3.43 -1.44 4.55
CA TYR A 50 -4.19 -0.69 3.54
C TYR A 50 -5.39 -1.50 3.01
N CYS A 51 -5.22 -2.80 2.78
CA CYS A 51 -6.32 -3.68 2.33
C CYS A 51 -7.41 -3.79 3.40
N GLU A 52 -7.06 -3.98 4.66
CA GLU A 52 -8.03 -4.04 5.77
C GLU A 52 -8.81 -2.73 5.91
N LEU A 53 -8.12 -1.59 5.86
CA LEU A 53 -8.75 -0.26 5.87
C LEU A 53 -9.77 -0.10 4.75
N LYS A 54 -9.41 -0.52 3.52
CA LYS A 54 -10.31 -0.47 2.37
C LYS A 54 -11.51 -1.38 2.52
N LEU A 55 -11.33 -2.59 3.04
CA LEU A 55 -12.44 -3.52 3.29
C LEU A 55 -13.41 -2.97 4.33
N ASN A 56 -12.90 -2.36 5.40
CA ASN A 56 -13.72 -1.74 6.44
C ASN A 56 -14.53 -0.55 5.89
N GLN A 57 -13.89 0.32 5.10
CA GLN A 57 -14.59 1.42 4.43
C GLN A 57 -15.72 0.92 3.49
N GLN A 58 -15.50 -0.18 2.78
CA GLN A 58 -16.52 -0.79 1.93
C GLN A 58 -17.70 -1.36 2.73
N LYS A 59 -17.42 -2.01 3.87
CA LYS A 59 -18.46 -2.53 4.78
C LYS A 59 -19.32 -1.40 5.35
N GLU A 60 -18.70 -0.33 5.86
CA GLU A 60 -19.43 0.84 6.37
C GLU A 60 -20.31 1.49 5.29
N GLN A 61 -19.80 1.62 4.06
CA GLN A 61 -20.57 2.15 2.95
C GLN A 61 -21.76 1.25 2.58
N HIS A 62 -21.56 -0.08 2.61
CA HIS A 62 -22.63 -1.05 2.38
C HIS A 62 -23.71 -0.97 3.47
N GLU A 63 -23.33 -0.89 4.74
CA GLU A 63 -24.26 -0.74 5.87
C GLU A 63 -25.06 0.57 5.80
N LYS A 64 -24.41 1.70 5.47
CA LYS A 64 -25.10 2.98 5.26
C LYS A 64 -26.14 2.89 4.14
N ARG A 65 -25.82 2.20 3.04
CA ARG A 65 -26.77 1.96 1.93
C ARG A 65 -27.95 1.10 2.36
N LEU A 66 -27.71 0.04 3.15
CA LEU A 66 -28.79 -0.80 3.68
C LEU A 66 -29.70 -0.03 4.64
N SER A 67 -29.12 0.76 5.54
CA SER A 67 -29.88 1.60 6.50
C SER A 67 -30.70 2.69 5.81
N GLN A 68 -30.23 3.23 4.68
CA GLN A 68 -31.00 4.19 3.89
C GLN A 68 -32.15 3.52 3.12
N ASN A 69 -32.00 2.26 2.72
CA ASN A 69 -33.04 1.51 2.02
C ASN A 69 -34.13 0.93 2.94
N SER A 70 -33.93 0.90 4.27
CA SER A 70 -34.90 0.36 5.23
C SER A 70 -35.98 1.36 5.68
N TYR A 71 -36.05 2.55 5.06
CA TYR A 71 -37.01 3.61 5.35
C TYR A 71 -38.20 3.65 4.36
N TRP A 72 -38.54 2.51 3.75
CA TRP A 72 -39.75 2.31 2.94
C TRP A 72 -40.63 1.24 3.56
#